data_AF-A0A7J0CVJ4-F1
#
_entry.id   AF-A0A7J0CVJ4-F1
#
_cell.length_a   1.000
_cell.length_b   1.000
_cell.length_c   1.000
_cell.angle_alpha   90.00
_cell.angle_beta   90.00
_cell.angle_gamma   90.00
#
_symmetry.space_group_name_H-M   'P 1'
#
loop_
_entity.id
_entity.type
_entity.pdbx_description
1 polymer ?
#
loop_
_entity_poly.entity_id
_entity_poly.type
_entity_poly.pdbx_seq_one_letter_code
_entity_poly.pdbx_strand_id
1 'polypeptide(L)'
;MLCTRCRIRTAVTDDGLCTFCSGTRPPLPDHLAPAEVGPGGWGVGDWPRSPIGLSWAVTALLGAVIATDLAAIGTGLHLRNMWQGVADAADTAAQGSRLRWADRLHDVTTDVQASVFLVTGVLFILWFHRTRRNAEVFDPSVQRMGPGWAVGGWFVPVANFWFPYRVADGIWTGSAP
;
A
#
# COMPACT_ATOMS: atom_id res chain seq x y z
N MET A 1 -28.36 -48.58 0.09
CA MET A 1 -27.35 -49.24 -0.77
C MET A 1 -26.02 -49.30 -0.02
N LEU A 2 -25.24 -50.37 -0.20
CA LEU A 2 -23.92 -50.49 0.44
C LEU A 2 -22.90 -49.64 -0.30
N CYS A 3 -21.88 -49.18 0.43
CA CYS A 3 -20.76 -48.41 -0.11
C CYS A 3 -20.09 -49.16 -1.27
N THR A 4 -19.91 -48.47 -2.39
CA THR A 4 -19.30 -49.04 -3.61
C THR A 4 -17.85 -49.48 -3.39
N ARG A 5 -17.13 -48.84 -2.46
CA ARG A 5 -15.71 -49.11 -2.18
C ARG A 5 -15.48 -50.22 -1.17
N CYS A 6 -15.99 -50.08 0.05
CA CYS A 6 -15.75 -51.07 1.11
C CYS A 6 -16.77 -52.21 1.16
N ARG A 7 -17.96 -52.04 0.56
CA ARG A 7 -19.06 -53.03 0.56
C ARG A 7 -19.53 -53.51 1.94
N ILE A 8 -19.10 -52.86 3.03
CA ILE A 8 -19.43 -53.20 4.43
C ILE A 8 -20.42 -52.20 5.03
N ARG A 9 -20.21 -50.90 4.82
CA ARG A 9 -21.01 -49.81 5.41
C ARG A 9 -22.07 -49.29 4.43
N THR A 10 -23.13 -48.67 4.94
CA THR A 10 -24.15 -48.00 4.12
C THR A 10 -23.57 -46.75 3.43
N ALA A 11 -23.92 -46.56 2.17
CA ALA A 11 -23.60 -45.34 1.43
C ALA A 11 -24.42 -44.15 1.96
N VAL A 12 -23.78 -42.99 2.09
CA VAL A 12 -24.38 -41.73 2.57
C VAL A 12 -24.09 -40.52 1.69
N THR A 13 -23.17 -40.64 0.72
CA THR A 13 -22.88 -39.60 -0.28
C THR A 13 -23.59 -39.92 -1.60
N ASP A 14 -23.79 -38.91 -2.45
CA ASP A 14 -24.35 -39.07 -3.80
C ASP A 14 -23.51 -40.00 -4.69
N ASP A 15 -22.19 -40.04 -4.49
CA ASP A 15 -21.26 -40.96 -5.16
C ASP A 15 -21.37 -42.44 -4.71
N GLY A 16 -22.28 -42.76 -3.78
CA GLY A 16 -22.45 -44.12 -3.25
C GLY A 16 -21.35 -44.55 -2.27
N LEU A 17 -20.67 -43.62 -1.59
CA LEU A 17 -19.62 -43.90 -0.61
C LEU A 17 -20.13 -43.77 0.83
N CYS A 18 -19.49 -44.47 1.77
CA CYS A 18 -19.69 -44.26 3.21
C CYS A 18 -18.79 -43.14 3.75
N THR A 19 -19.12 -42.56 4.90
CA THR A 19 -18.37 -41.46 5.56
C THR A 19 -16.86 -41.72 5.67
N PHE A 20 -16.46 -42.95 5.95
CA PHE A 20 -15.05 -43.33 6.07
C PHE A 20 -14.35 -43.37 4.70
N CYS A 21 -14.99 -43.97 3.69
CA CYS A 21 -14.42 -44.07 2.35
C CYS A 21 -14.43 -42.74 1.59
N SER A 22 -15.34 -41.81 1.91
CA SER A 22 -15.32 -40.45 1.39
C SER A 22 -14.20 -39.61 2.03
N GLY A 23 -13.84 -39.88 3.29
CA GLY A 23 -12.72 -39.24 3.97
C GLY A 23 -11.34 -39.68 3.46
N THR A 24 -11.25 -40.80 2.74
CA THR A 24 -10.02 -41.30 2.10
C THR A 24 -9.96 -40.98 0.60
N ARG A 25 -10.60 -39.89 0.18
CA ARG A 25 -10.38 -39.36 -1.17
C ARG A 25 -8.90 -39.00 -1.31
N PRO A 26 -8.22 -39.44 -2.39
CA PRO A 26 -6.92 -38.90 -2.71
C PRO A 26 -7.02 -37.37 -2.78
N PRO A 27 -5.98 -36.61 -2.38
CA PRO A 27 -5.97 -35.18 -2.63
C PRO A 27 -6.24 -34.94 -4.12
N LEU A 28 -7.05 -33.92 -4.44
CA LEU A 28 -7.28 -33.57 -5.84
C LEU A 28 -5.91 -33.27 -6.47
N PRO A 29 -5.68 -33.69 -7.73
CA PRO A 29 -4.53 -33.22 -8.49
C PRO A 29 -4.47 -31.69 -8.40
N ASP A 30 -3.28 -31.11 -8.24
CA ASP A 30 -3.12 -29.67 -8.00
C ASP A 30 -3.82 -28.79 -9.05
N HIS A 31 -3.97 -29.28 -10.29
CA HIS A 31 -4.67 -28.59 -11.37
C HIS A 31 -6.21 -28.56 -11.25
N LEU A 32 -6.79 -29.34 -10.33
CA LEU A 32 -8.22 -29.34 -10.01
C LEU A 32 -8.51 -28.77 -8.62
N ALA A 33 -7.48 -28.40 -7.86
CA ALA A 33 -7.67 -27.73 -6.59
C ALA A 33 -8.34 -26.36 -6.86
N PRO A 34 -9.40 -25.99 -6.12
CA PRO A 34 -9.99 -24.67 -6.26
C PRO A 34 -8.93 -23.62 -5.92
N ALA A 35 -8.84 -22.57 -6.76
CA ALA A 35 -7.90 -21.48 -6.57
C ALA A 35 -8.01 -20.95 -5.13
N GLU A 36 -6.87 -20.79 -4.46
CA GLU A 36 -6.86 -20.28 -3.10
C GLU A 36 -7.51 -18.91 -3.06
N VAL A 37 -8.49 -18.76 -2.17
CA VAL A 37 -9.26 -17.52 -2.05
C VAL A 37 -8.66 -16.71 -0.93
N GLY A 38 -8.17 -15.50 -1.26
CA GLY A 38 -7.60 -14.59 -0.28
C GLY A 38 -8.65 -14.07 0.72
N PRO A 39 -8.23 -13.35 1.76
CA PRO A 39 -9.12 -12.86 2.81
C PRO A 39 -10.24 -12.00 2.23
N GLY A 40 -11.49 -12.39 2.47
CA GLY A 40 -12.67 -11.66 2.01
C GLY A 40 -13.19 -12.06 0.63
N GLY A 41 -12.79 -13.22 0.09
CA GLY A 41 -13.35 -13.74 -1.16
C GLY A 41 -12.69 -13.24 -2.44
N TRP A 42 -11.58 -12.50 -2.32
CA TRP A 42 -10.86 -11.95 -3.46
C TRP A 42 -9.94 -12.99 -4.07
N GLY A 43 -10.03 -13.20 -5.39
CA GLY A 43 -9.13 -14.10 -6.10
C GLY A 43 -7.67 -13.62 -6.01
N VAL A 44 -6.75 -14.55 -5.76
CA VAL A 44 -5.31 -14.31 -5.96
C VAL A 44 -5.01 -14.27 -7.46
N GLY A 45 -3.96 -13.55 -7.86
CA GLY A 45 -3.53 -13.54 -9.25
C GLY A 45 -2.68 -14.77 -9.56
N ASP A 46 -2.74 -15.28 -10.78
CA ASP A 46 -1.95 -16.45 -11.17
C ASP A 46 -0.46 -16.12 -11.41
N TRP A 47 -0.13 -14.84 -11.62
CA TRP A 47 1.24 -14.41 -11.93
C TRP A 47 1.59 -13.03 -11.33
N PRO A 48 2.80 -12.87 -10.76
CA PRO A 48 3.23 -11.58 -10.21
C PRO A 48 3.49 -10.57 -11.33
N ARG A 49 3.12 -9.31 -11.10
CA ARG A 49 3.34 -8.21 -12.06
C ARG A 49 4.57 -7.40 -11.66
N SER A 50 5.57 -7.27 -12.54
CA SER A 50 6.83 -6.55 -12.22
C SER A 50 6.60 -5.18 -11.54
N PRO A 51 7.04 -4.97 -10.29
CA PRO A 51 6.86 -3.71 -9.57
C PRO A 51 8.03 -2.73 -9.77
N ILE A 52 9.07 -3.12 -10.53
CA ILE A 52 10.36 -2.42 -10.58
C ILE A 52 10.21 -0.99 -11.11
N GLY A 53 9.53 -0.79 -12.24
CA GLY A 53 9.36 0.55 -12.81
C GLY A 53 8.66 1.53 -11.87
N LEU A 54 7.63 1.06 -11.15
CA LEU A 54 6.95 1.86 -10.13
C LEU A 54 7.85 2.12 -8.91
N SER A 55 8.65 1.13 -8.49
CA SER A 55 9.58 1.29 -7.39
C SER A 55 10.61 2.39 -7.66
N TRP A 56 11.18 2.44 -8.86
CA TRP A 56 12.14 3.47 -9.24
C TRP A 56 11.49 4.86 -9.28
N ALA A 57 10.27 4.95 -9.85
CA ALA A 57 9.52 6.19 -9.89
C ALA A 57 9.19 6.71 -8.47
N VAL A 58 8.73 5.83 -7.58
CA VAL A 58 8.44 6.17 -6.17
C VAL A 58 9.70 6.61 -5.45
N THR A 59 10.83 5.91 -5.59
CA THR A 59 12.09 6.30 -4.96
C THR A 59 12.56 7.68 -5.43
N ALA A 60 12.51 7.96 -6.74
CA ALA A 60 12.87 9.27 -7.27
C ALA A 60 11.94 10.39 -6.73
N LEU A 61 10.63 10.11 -6.68
CA LEU A 61 9.63 11.04 -6.16
C LEU A 61 9.79 11.31 -4.66
N LEU A 62 10.11 10.29 -3.85
CA LEU A 62 10.45 10.47 -2.45
C LEU A 62 11.69 11.35 -2.28
N GLY A 63 12.70 11.20 -3.14
CA GLY A 63 13.85 12.11 -3.19
C GLY A 63 13.44 13.56 -3.52
N ALA A 64 12.51 13.75 -4.46
CA ALA A 64 11.97 15.06 -4.80
C ALA A 64 11.18 15.67 -3.64
N VAL A 65 10.38 14.88 -2.91
CA VAL A 65 9.67 15.32 -1.69
C VAL A 65 10.66 15.86 -0.68
N ILE A 66 11.73 15.11 -0.37
CA ILE A 66 12.78 15.54 0.56
C ILE A 66 13.40 16.88 0.11
N ALA A 67 13.71 17.02 -1.18
CA ALA A 67 14.26 18.26 -1.71
C ALA A 67 13.28 19.46 -1.56
N THR A 68 11.99 19.24 -1.85
CA THR A 68 10.97 20.29 -1.68
C THR A 68 10.73 20.64 -0.21
N ASP A 69 10.80 19.67 0.71
CA ASP A 69 10.67 19.93 2.15
C ASP A 69 11.83 20.79 2.66
N LEU A 70 13.06 20.50 2.24
CA LEU A 70 14.23 21.31 2.58
C LEU A 70 14.11 22.74 2.04
N ALA A 71 13.61 22.90 0.81
CA ALA A 71 13.35 24.21 0.22
C ALA A 71 12.27 25.00 0.98
N ALA A 72 11.19 24.33 1.39
CA ALA A 72 10.10 24.92 2.16
C ALA A 72 10.57 25.36 3.55
N ILE A 73 11.40 24.56 4.22
CA ILE A 73 12.05 24.93 5.48
C ILE A 73 12.94 26.16 5.27
N GLY A 74 13.77 26.17 4.22
CA GLY A 74 14.66 27.29 3.91
C GLY A 74 13.91 28.60 3.67
N THR A 75 12.88 28.57 2.82
CA THR A 75 12.05 29.75 2.52
C THR A 75 11.24 30.20 3.75
N GLY A 76 10.73 29.26 4.55
CA GLY A 76 10.02 29.57 5.79
C GLY A 76 10.90 30.19 6.87
N LEU A 77 12.14 29.73 7.02
CA LEU A 77 13.12 30.34 7.93
C LEU A 77 13.51 31.74 7.44
N HIS A 78 13.73 31.92 6.13
CA HIS A 78 14.01 33.22 5.54
C HIS A 78 12.86 34.21 5.80
N LEU A 79 11.61 33.76 5.59
CA LEU A 79 10.43 34.55 5.83
C LEU A 79 10.30 34.94 7.31
N ARG A 80 10.48 33.99 8.25
CA ARG A 80 10.49 34.27 9.69
C ARG A 80 11.52 35.32 10.09
N ASN A 81 12.74 35.24 9.56
CA ASN A 81 13.79 36.23 9.84
C ASN A 81 13.41 37.63 9.32
N MET A 82 12.74 37.72 8.16
CA MET A 82 12.26 39.00 7.62
C MET A 82 11.14 39.60 8.50
N TRP A 83 10.22 38.79 9.01
CA TRP A 83 9.17 39.23 9.93
C TRP A 83 9.73 39.76 11.25
N GLN A 84 10.78 39.14 11.80
CA GLN A 84 11.48 39.67 12.97
C GLN A 84 12.11 41.04 12.68
N GLY A 85 12.76 41.19 11.52
CA GLY A 85 13.34 42.48 11.12
C GLY A 85 12.32 43.60 10.92
N VAL A 86 11.06 43.29 10.58
CA VAL A 86 9.96 44.29 10.49
C VAL A 86 9.57 44.80 11.88
N ALA A 87 9.57 43.93 12.90
CA ALA A 87 9.25 44.33 14.27
C ALA A 87 10.27 45.35 14.84
N ASP A 88 11.51 45.30 14.32
CA ASP A 88 12.61 46.15 14.75
C ASP A 88 12.87 47.36 13.81
N ALA A 89 12.12 47.52 12.70
CA ALA A 89 12.46 48.45 11.62
C ALA A 89 11.78 49.83 11.70
N ALA A 90 12.53 50.89 11.36
CA ALA A 90 12.06 52.27 11.26
C ALA A 90 11.49 52.67 9.87
N ASP A 91 11.84 51.96 8.78
CA ASP A 91 11.32 52.19 7.43
C ASP A 91 10.52 50.98 6.93
N THR A 92 9.20 51.11 7.00
CA THR A 92 8.25 50.03 6.71
C THR A 92 7.97 49.86 5.21
N ALA A 93 8.20 50.88 4.39
CA ALA A 93 7.83 50.86 2.97
C ALA A 93 8.80 50.04 2.10
N ALA A 94 10.10 50.24 2.28
CA ALA A 94 11.13 49.46 1.59
C ALA A 94 11.14 47.98 2.04
N GLN A 95 10.83 47.74 3.32
CA GLN A 95 10.75 46.39 3.89
C GLN A 95 9.52 45.62 3.37
N GLY A 96 8.39 46.31 3.14
CA GLY A 96 7.17 45.69 2.63
C GLY A 96 7.29 45.09 1.23
N SER A 97 8.10 45.67 0.33
CA SER A 97 8.31 45.09 -1.01
C SER A 97 9.16 43.81 -0.98
N ARG A 98 10.17 43.76 -0.10
CA ARG A 98 11.01 42.57 0.15
C ARG A 98 10.21 41.44 0.76
N LEU A 99 9.35 41.76 1.73
CA LEU A 99 8.49 40.77 2.39
C LEU A 99 7.54 40.10 1.40
N ARG A 100 6.88 40.88 0.52
CA ARG A 100 6.01 40.32 -0.54
C ARG A 100 6.73 39.38 -1.50
N TRP A 101 7.99 39.64 -1.82
CA TRP A 101 8.78 38.74 -2.67
C TRP A 101 9.13 37.44 -1.94
N ALA A 102 9.49 37.53 -0.65
CA ALA A 102 9.77 36.36 0.19
C ALA A 102 8.49 35.51 0.41
N ASP A 103 7.35 36.14 0.66
CA ASP A 103 6.04 35.49 0.76
C ASP A 103 5.73 34.73 -0.54
N ARG A 104 5.84 35.40 -1.70
CA ARG A 104 5.57 34.76 -3.00
C ARG A 104 6.48 33.55 -3.25
N LEU A 105 7.76 33.62 -2.90
CA LEU A 105 8.66 32.48 -3.04
C LEU A 105 8.27 31.33 -2.11
N HIS A 106 7.88 31.64 -0.87
CA HIS A 106 7.43 30.64 0.08
C HIS A 106 6.16 29.94 -0.43
N ASP A 107 5.16 30.72 -0.86
CA ASP A 107 3.89 30.23 -1.42
C ASP A 107 4.13 29.28 -2.60
N VAL A 108 4.92 29.72 -3.59
CA VAL A 108 5.27 28.88 -4.76
C VAL A 108 6.01 27.62 -4.34
N THR A 109 6.89 27.70 -3.35
CA THR A 109 7.61 26.53 -2.85
C THR A 109 6.65 25.52 -2.20
N THR A 110 5.70 26.00 -1.39
CA THR A 110 4.70 25.15 -0.74
C THR A 110 3.71 24.54 -1.74
N ASP A 111 3.33 25.27 -2.79
CA ASP A 111 2.46 24.75 -3.86
C ASP A 111 3.14 23.61 -4.64
N VAL A 112 4.43 23.78 -4.95
CA VAL A 112 5.25 22.74 -5.59
C VAL A 112 5.41 21.53 -4.66
N GLN A 113 5.73 21.75 -3.38
CA GLN A 113 5.83 20.69 -2.38
C GLN A 113 4.54 19.88 -2.27
N ALA A 114 3.38 20.55 -2.18
CA ALA A 114 2.08 19.90 -2.10
C ALA A 114 1.79 19.07 -3.37
N SER A 115 2.10 19.61 -4.55
CA SER A 115 1.91 18.91 -5.83
C SER A 115 2.78 17.66 -5.94
N VAL A 116 4.07 17.77 -5.60
CA VAL A 116 5.01 16.64 -5.61
C VAL A 116 4.57 15.59 -4.59
N PHE A 117 4.14 15.98 -3.40
CA PHE A 117 3.63 15.08 -2.38
C PHE A 117 2.39 14.30 -2.87
N LEU A 118 1.43 14.97 -3.50
CA LEU A 118 0.22 14.32 -4.04
C LEU A 118 0.56 13.28 -5.11
N VAL A 119 1.40 13.65 -6.10
CA VAL A 119 1.84 12.73 -7.15
C VAL A 119 2.58 11.52 -6.55
N THR A 120 3.46 11.78 -5.57
CA THR A 120 4.19 10.74 -4.85
C THR A 120 3.24 9.79 -4.13
N GLY A 121 2.25 10.33 -3.40
CA GLY A 121 1.25 9.54 -2.68
C GLY A 121 0.46 8.62 -3.61
N VAL A 122 -0.01 9.11 -4.75
CA VAL A 122 -0.74 8.28 -5.74
C VAL A 122 0.14 7.15 -6.26
N LEU A 123 1.35 7.45 -6.74
CA LEU A 123 2.25 6.43 -7.29
C LEU A 123 2.71 5.43 -6.23
N PHE A 124 2.94 5.91 -5.01
CA PHE A 124 3.26 5.08 -3.86
C PHE A 124 2.12 4.10 -3.54
N ILE A 125 0.87 4.56 -3.50
CA ILE A 125 -0.28 3.66 -3.24
C ILE A 125 -0.43 2.63 -4.38
N LEU A 126 -0.26 3.03 -5.64
CA LEU A 126 -0.30 2.10 -6.78
C LEU A 126 0.79 1.04 -6.69
N TRP A 127 2.02 1.45 -6.37
CA TRP A 127 3.14 0.56 -6.14
C TRP A 127 2.86 -0.39 -4.97
N PHE A 128 2.43 0.15 -3.83
CA PHE A 128 2.17 -0.58 -2.60
C PHE A 128 1.04 -1.60 -2.74
N HIS A 129 -0.05 -1.24 -3.43
CA HIS A 129 -1.12 -2.17 -3.74
C HIS A 129 -0.64 -3.29 -4.67
N ARG A 130 0.22 -2.98 -5.66
CA ARG A 130 0.77 -3.97 -6.58
C ARG A 130 1.73 -4.94 -5.88
N THR A 131 2.63 -4.45 -5.02
CA THR A 131 3.54 -5.30 -4.25
C THR A 131 2.77 -6.20 -3.29
N ARG A 132 1.72 -5.68 -2.64
CA ARG A 132 0.76 -6.46 -1.85
C ARG A 132 0.12 -7.59 -2.66
N ARG A 133 -0.36 -7.31 -3.87
CA ARG A 133 -0.96 -8.34 -4.75
C ARG A 133 0.05 -9.37 -5.22
N ASN A 134 1.30 -8.97 -5.48
CA ASN A 134 2.36 -9.92 -5.84
C ASN A 134 2.71 -10.85 -4.67
N ALA A 135 2.69 -10.35 -3.43
CA ALA A 135 2.96 -11.17 -2.24
C ALA A 135 1.93 -12.31 -2.09
N GLU A 136 0.66 -12.08 -2.44
CA GLU A 136 -0.36 -13.14 -2.45
C GLU A 136 -0.11 -14.23 -3.50
N VAL A 137 0.69 -13.96 -4.52
CA VAL A 137 1.05 -14.99 -5.53
C VAL A 137 2.14 -15.91 -4.99
N PHE A 138 3.01 -15.41 -4.10
CA PHE A 138 4.06 -16.21 -3.48
C PHE A 138 3.51 -17.03 -2.32
N ASP A 139 2.67 -16.42 -1.47
CA ASP A 139 1.98 -17.09 -0.39
C ASP A 139 0.62 -16.39 -0.14
N PRO A 140 -0.50 -17.01 -0.51
CA PRO A 140 -1.84 -16.45 -0.28
C PRO A 140 -2.18 -16.23 1.21
N SER A 141 -1.51 -16.95 2.12
CA SER A 141 -1.83 -16.98 3.55
C SER A 141 -1.18 -15.84 4.36
N VAL A 142 -0.14 -15.18 3.83
CA VAL A 142 0.59 -14.10 4.54
C VAL A 142 -0.22 -12.83 4.71
N GLN A 143 -1.19 -12.58 3.83
CA GLN A 143 -2.03 -11.40 3.89
C GLN A 143 -3.27 -11.71 4.73
N ARG A 144 -3.41 -11.04 5.88
CA ARG A 144 -4.57 -11.22 6.77
C ARG A 144 -5.76 -10.34 6.44
N MET A 145 -5.57 -9.33 5.58
CA MET A 145 -6.54 -8.29 5.25
C MET A 145 -6.75 -8.26 3.75
N GLY A 146 -7.98 -7.95 3.31
CA GLY A 146 -8.29 -7.86 1.89
C GLY A 146 -7.52 -6.74 1.15
N PRO A 147 -7.43 -6.82 -0.20
CA PRO A 147 -6.64 -5.91 -1.05
C PRO A 147 -6.94 -4.43 -0.89
N GLY A 148 -8.21 -4.10 -0.60
CA GLY A 148 -8.66 -2.72 -0.44
C GLY A 148 -7.95 -2.00 0.70
N TRP A 149 -7.49 -2.71 1.74
CA TRP A 149 -6.80 -2.09 2.88
C TRP A 149 -5.39 -1.59 2.54
N ALA A 150 -4.77 -2.06 1.46
CA ALA A 150 -3.53 -1.49 0.95
C ALA A 150 -3.72 -0.04 0.44
N VAL A 151 -4.96 0.34 0.09
CA VAL A 151 -5.32 1.69 -0.34
C VAL A 151 -6.03 2.43 0.79
N GLY A 152 -7.14 1.88 1.27
CA GLY A 152 -8.01 2.51 2.28
C GLY A 152 -7.33 2.71 3.64
N GLY A 153 -6.30 1.92 3.96
CA GLY A 153 -5.51 2.07 5.18
C GLY A 153 -4.89 3.47 5.29
N TRP A 154 -4.53 4.11 4.17
CA TRP A 154 -3.91 5.44 4.16
C TRP A 154 -4.89 6.60 4.36
N PHE A 155 -6.17 6.41 4.03
CA PHE A 155 -7.18 7.47 4.04
C PHE A 155 -8.05 7.46 5.30
N VAL A 156 -8.09 6.34 6.03
CA VAL A 156 -8.84 6.23 7.29
C VAL A 156 -7.91 6.59 8.45
N PRO A 157 -8.12 7.70 9.17
CA PRO A 157 -7.13 8.22 10.14
C PRO A 157 -6.71 7.20 11.21
N VAL A 158 -7.68 6.47 11.76
CA VAL A 158 -7.39 5.42 12.76
C VAL A 158 -6.67 4.23 12.12
N ALA A 159 -7.08 3.79 10.93
CA ALA A 159 -6.44 2.65 10.28
C ALA A 159 -5.00 2.97 9.84
N ASN A 160 -4.72 4.22 9.46
CA ASN A 160 -3.42 4.67 8.96
C ASN A 160 -2.27 4.42 9.94
N PHE A 161 -2.55 4.33 11.25
CA PHE A 161 -1.54 4.03 12.26
C PHE A 161 -1.10 2.55 12.27
N TRP A 162 -1.94 1.60 11.85
CA TRP A 162 -1.66 0.17 11.99
C TRP A 162 -1.74 -0.63 10.69
N PHE A 163 -2.66 -0.28 9.80
CA PHE A 163 -2.99 -1.11 8.64
C PHE A 163 -1.91 -1.06 7.56
N PRO A 164 -1.34 0.12 7.20
CA PRO A 164 -0.20 0.17 6.30
C PRO A 164 0.96 -0.72 6.75
N TYR A 165 1.30 -0.67 8.04
CA TYR A 165 2.35 -1.51 8.61
C TYR A 165 2.02 -3.00 8.49
N ARG A 166 0.80 -3.42 8.84
CA ARG A 166 0.38 -4.83 8.72
C ARG A 166 0.40 -5.34 7.27
N VAL A 167 0.07 -4.48 6.30
CA VAL A 167 0.18 -4.84 4.88
C VAL A 167 1.64 -4.99 4.48
N ALA A 168 2.51 -4.07 4.89
CA ALA A 168 3.95 -4.10 4.62
C ALA A 168 4.63 -5.35 5.21
N ASP A 169 4.27 -5.71 6.44
CA ASP A 169 4.74 -6.93 7.11
C ASP A 169 4.35 -8.21 6.34
N GLY A 170 3.11 -8.27 5.84
CA GLY A 170 2.67 -9.36 4.97
C GLY A 170 3.41 -9.38 3.63
N ILE A 171 3.72 -8.22 3.04
CA ILE A 171 4.54 -8.14 1.82
C ILE A 171 5.93 -8.70 2.09
N TRP A 172 6.57 -8.24 3.17
CA TRP A 172 7.91 -8.66 3.56
C TRP A 172 7.97 -10.17 3.75
N THR A 173 7.06 -10.72 4.57
CA THR A 173 6.97 -12.16 4.86
C THR A 173 6.73 -12.98 3.61
N GLY A 174 5.81 -12.57 2.73
CA GLY A 174 5.54 -13.27 1.47
C GLY A 174 6.65 -13.13 0.42
N SER A 175 7.61 -12.22 0.62
CA SER A 175 8.76 -12.03 -0.27
C SER A 175 10.06 -12.63 0.26
N ALA A 176 10.04 -13.18 1.48
CA ALA A 176 11.20 -13.82 2.07
C ALA A 176 11.51 -15.14 1.35
N PRO A 177 12.80 -15.44 1.07
CA PRO A 177 13.23 -16.68 0.40
C PRO A 177 13.09 -17.93 1.28
#